data_AF-Q56Z87-F1
#
_entry.id   AF-Q56Z87-F1
#
_cell.length_a   1.000
_cell.length_b   1.000
_cell.length_c   1.000
_cell.angle_alpha   90.00
_cell.angle_beta   90.00
_cell.angle_gamma   90.00
#
_symmetry.space_group_name_H-M   'P 1'
#
loop_
_entity.id
_entity.type
_entity.pdbx_description
1 polymer ?
#
loop_
_entity_poly.entity_id
_entity_poly.type
_entity_poly.pdbx_seq_one_letter_code
_entity_poly.pdbx_strand_id
1 'polypeptide(L)'
;MLKELEEMGFKEIDLNKEILRDNEYNLEQSVDALCGVSEWDPILEELQEMGFCDDVTNKRLLKKNNGSIKGVVMDLLTGEKEA
;
A
#
# COMPACT_ATOMS: atom_id res chain seq x y z
N MET A 1 13.86 -0.72 13.64
CA MET A 1 12.76 -1.09 12.72
C MET A 1 12.38 0.02 11.75
N LEU A 2 11.57 1.04 12.10
CA LEU A 2 11.20 2.08 11.11
C LEU A 2 12.41 2.80 10.51
N LYS A 3 13.41 3.12 11.35
CA LYS A 3 14.67 3.71 10.90
C LYS A 3 15.46 2.78 9.96
N GLU A 4 15.45 1.48 10.22
CA GLU A 4 16.11 0.49 9.34
C GLU A 4 15.39 0.42 7.99
N LEU A 5 14.06 0.42 7.98
CA LEU A 5 13.27 0.45 6.74
C LEU A 5 13.54 1.72 5.93
N GLU A 6 13.63 2.87 6.60
CA GLU A 6 14.00 4.14 5.97
C GLU A 6 15.42 4.09 5.38
N GLU A 7 16.40 3.55 6.12
CA GLU A 7 17.77 3.34 5.65
C GLU A 7 17.86 2.36 4.46
N MET A 8 16.92 1.41 4.35
CA MET A 8 16.76 0.51 3.19
C MET A 8 16.05 1.15 1.99
N GLY A 9 15.50 2.36 2.16
CA GLY A 9 14.83 3.12 1.09
C GLY A 9 13.31 3.09 1.14
N PHE A 10 12.69 2.44 2.11
CA PHE A 10 11.24 2.47 2.33
C PHE A 10 10.84 3.80 3.00
N LYS A 11 10.48 4.80 2.18
CA LYS A 11 10.19 6.17 2.65
C LYS A 11 8.75 6.38 3.13
N GLU A 12 7.86 5.44 2.87
CA GLU A 12 6.45 5.55 3.22
C GLU A 12 6.21 5.13 4.68
N ILE A 13 6.45 6.06 5.59
CA ILE A 13 6.46 5.80 7.04
C ILE A 13 5.13 5.18 7.53
N ASP A 14 3.99 5.66 7.05
CA ASP A 14 2.69 5.16 7.51
C ASP A 14 2.40 3.75 6.97
N LEU A 15 2.75 3.47 5.72
CA LEU A 15 2.69 2.12 5.15
C LEU A 15 3.62 1.16 5.90
N ASN A 16 4.86 1.59 6.18
CA ASN A 16 5.84 0.81 6.94
C ASN A 16 5.31 0.45 8.33
N LYS A 17 4.67 1.41 9.03
CA LYS A 17 4.07 1.16 10.35
C LYS A 17 2.96 0.12 10.28
N GLU A 18 2.09 0.21 9.28
CA GLU A 18 0.99 -0.74 9.13
C GLU A 18 1.49 -2.14 8.78
N ILE A 19 2.45 -2.26 7.86
CA ILE A 19 3.05 -3.55 7.49
C ILE A 19 3.80 -4.16 8.68
N LEU A 20 4.54 -3.35 9.45
CA LEU A 20 5.17 -3.82 10.69
C LEU A 20 4.13 -4.34 11.68
N ARG A 21 3.01 -3.64 11.87
CA ARG A 21 1.95 -4.07 12.78
C ARG A 21 1.33 -5.40 12.34
N ASP A 22 1.07 -5.55 11.03
CA ASP A 22 0.42 -6.74 10.49
C ASP A 22 1.36 -7.97 10.51
N ASN A 23 2.68 -7.75 10.44
CA ASN A 23 3.71 -8.79 10.55
C ASN A 23 4.27 -8.94 11.97
N GLU A 24 3.52 -8.54 13.01
CA GLU A 24 3.93 -8.66 14.43
C GLU A 24 5.31 -8.05 14.75
N TYR A 25 5.66 -6.98 14.05
CA TYR A 25 6.97 -6.32 14.12
C TYR A 25 8.13 -7.26 13.76
N ASN A 26 7.91 -8.21 12.86
CA ASN A 26 8.97 -8.99 12.24
C ASN A 26 9.58 -8.21 11.06
N LEU A 27 10.85 -7.85 11.18
CA LEU A 27 11.55 -7.04 10.16
C LEU A 27 11.65 -7.79 8.82
N GLU A 28 12.01 -9.07 8.84
CA GLU A 28 12.25 -9.87 7.65
C GLU A 28 10.95 -10.03 6.84
N GLN A 29 9.85 -10.41 7.50
CA GLN A 29 8.53 -10.51 6.86
C GLN A 29 8.02 -9.15 6.37
N SER A 30 8.29 -8.08 7.14
CA SER A 30 7.90 -6.72 6.73
C SER A 30 8.65 -6.25 5.49
N VAL A 31 9.95 -6.55 5.40
CA VAL A 31 10.77 -6.24 4.22
C VAL A 31 10.30 -7.06 3.01
N ASP A 32 9.99 -8.34 3.18
CA ASP A 32 9.44 -9.17 2.10
C ASP A 32 8.11 -8.60 1.56
N ALA A 33 7.19 -8.26 2.47
CA ALA A 33 5.92 -7.62 2.11
C ALA A 33 6.13 -6.25 1.43
N LEU A 34 7.03 -5.40 1.95
CA LEU A 34 7.36 -4.09 1.38
C LEU A 34 8.05 -4.20 0.02
N CYS A 35 8.85 -5.24 -0.24
CA CYS A 35 9.41 -5.49 -1.56
C CYS A 35 8.31 -5.80 -2.58
N GLY A 36 7.29 -6.59 -2.20
CA GLY A 36 6.11 -6.87 -3.03
C GLY A 36 5.25 -5.65 -3.34
N VAL A 37 5.30 -4.60 -2.50
CA VAL A 37 4.62 -3.31 -2.78
C VAL A 37 5.14 -2.66 -4.06
N SER A 38 6.38 -2.89 -4.47
CA SER A 38 6.93 -2.34 -5.72
C SER A 38 6.14 -2.80 -6.97
N GLU A 39 5.45 -3.94 -6.88
CA GLU A 39 4.56 -4.43 -7.94
C GLU A 39 3.29 -3.57 -8.10
N TRP A 40 3.01 -2.69 -7.15
CA TRP A 40 1.85 -1.81 -7.17
C TRP A 40 2.09 -0.51 -7.93
N ASP A 41 3.34 -0.13 -8.21
CA ASP A 41 3.66 1.13 -8.90
C ASP A 41 2.94 1.24 -10.27
N PRO A 42 2.93 0.20 -11.15
CA PRO A 42 2.16 0.25 -12.40
C PRO A 42 0.65 0.33 -12.18
N ILE A 43 0.15 -0.26 -11.08
CA ILE A 43 -1.28 -0.26 -10.76
C ILE A 43 -1.73 1.11 -10.26
N LEU A 44 -0.86 1.79 -9.49
CA LEU A 44 -1.10 3.16 -9.05
C LEU A 44 -1.12 4.12 -10.23
N GLU A 45 -0.21 3.96 -11.19
CA GLU A 45 -0.21 4.73 -12.43
C GLU A 45 -1.54 4.53 -13.20
N GLU A 46 -1.99 3.29 -13.36
CA GLU A 46 -3.28 2.99 -14.01
C GLU A 46 -4.47 3.60 -13.26
N LEU A 47 -4.48 3.53 -11.92
CA LEU A 47 -5.51 4.17 -11.09
C LEU A 47 -5.52 5.70 -11.28
N GLN A 48 -4.34 6.33 -11.34
CA GLN A 48 -4.21 7.76 -11.62
C GLN A 48 -4.74 8.12 -13.01
N GLU A 49 -4.43 7.32 -14.04
CA GLU A 49 -4.96 7.51 -15.41
C GLU A 49 -6.49 7.39 -15.47
N MET A 50 -7.08 6.53 -14.62
CA MET A 50 -8.53 6.39 -14.46
C MET A 50 -9.18 7.55 -13.67
N GLY A 51 -8.39 8.47 -13.11
CA GLY A 51 -8.86 9.63 -12.34
C GLY A 51 -8.84 9.43 -10.82
N PHE A 52 -8.31 8.31 -10.32
CA PHE A 52 -8.09 8.09 -8.89
C PHE A 52 -6.71 8.58 -8.49
N CYS A 53 -6.56 9.88 -8.26
CA CYS A 53 -5.26 10.52 -7.99
C CYS A 53 -4.80 10.46 -6.51
N ASP A 54 -5.56 9.83 -5.61
CA ASP A 54 -5.19 9.74 -4.20
C ASP A 54 -4.32 8.50 -3.95
N ASP A 55 -3.01 8.69 -4.05
CA ASP A 55 -2.02 7.62 -3.85
C ASP A 55 -2.10 6.98 -2.46
N VAL A 56 -2.42 7.77 -1.43
CA VAL A 56 -2.51 7.26 -0.06
C VAL A 56 -3.69 6.30 0.05
N THR A 57 -4.86 6.71 -0.43
CA THR A 57 -6.06 5.86 -0.45
C THR A 57 -5.86 4.65 -1.36
N ASN A 58 -5.29 4.84 -2.55
CA ASN A 58 -5.06 3.77 -3.51
C ASN A 58 -4.09 2.71 -2.97
N LYS A 59 -2.96 3.11 -2.35
CA LYS A 59 -2.00 2.17 -1.74
C LYS A 59 -2.62 1.39 -0.59
N ARG A 60 -3.41 2.04 0.26
CA ARG A 60 -4.14 1.38 1.36
C ARG A 60 -5.13 0.34 0.81
N LEU A 61 -5.86 0.68 -0.25
CA LEU A 61 -6.78 -0.26 -0.89
C LEU A 61 -6.06 -1.38 -1.64
N LEU A 62 -4.91 -1.11 -2.28
CA LEU A 62 -4.09 -2.15 -2.91
C LEU A 62 -3.60 -3.14 -1.88
N LYS A 63 -3.14 -2.68 -0.72
CA LYS A 63 -2.81 -3.56 0.40
C LYS A 63 -3.99 -4.40 0.85
N LYS A 64 -5.16 -3.78 1.08
CA LYS A 64 -6.41 -4.47 1.46
C LYS A 64 -6.84 -5.53 0.45
N ASN A 65 -6.60 -5.27 -0.84
CA ASN A 65 -7.01 -6.11 -1.96
C ASN A 65 -5.86 -6.98 -2.51
N ASN A 66 -4.75 -7.14 -1.77
CA ASN A 66 -3.56 -7.89 -2.19
C ASN A 66 -3.09 -7.55 -3.63
N GLY A 67 -3.03 -6.26 -3.96
CA GLY A 67 -2.62 -5.75 -5.27
C GLY A 67 -3.68 -5.90 -6.37
N SER A 68 -4.93 -6.26 -6.06
CA SER A 68 -5.97 -6.39 -7.09
C SER A 68 -6.55 -5.03 -7.49
N ILE A 69 -6.16 -4.52 -8.67
CA ILE A 69 -6.73 -3.27 -9.23
C ILE A 69 -8.26 -3.28 -9.27
N LYS A 70 -8.86 -4.42 -9.64
CA LYS A 70 -10.33 -4.55 -9.71
C LYS A 70 -10.96 -4.40 -8.33
N GLY A 71 -10.36 -4.99 -7.30
CA GLY A 71 -10.83 -4.85 -5.92
C GLY A 71 -10.75 -3.40 -5.45
N VAL A 72 -9.63 -2.73 -5.74
CA VAL A 72 -9.43 -1.31 -5.43
C VAL A 72 -10.44 -0.41 -6.14
N VAL A 73 -10.63 -0.58 -7.45
CA VAL A 73 -11.62 0.19 -8.21
C VAL A 73 -13.03 -0.05 -7.67
N MET A 74 -13.38 -1.27 -7.29
CA MET A 74 -14.67 -1.55 -6.67
C MET A 74 -14.81 -0.88 -5.31
N ASP A 75 -13.80 -0.91 -4.46
CA ASP A 75 -13.80 -0.22 -3.15
C ASP A 75 -13.89 1.31 -3.32
N LEU A 76 -13.17 1.88 -4.29
CA LEU A 76 -13.21 3.31 -4.64
C LEU A 76 -14.60 3.73 -5.16
N LEU A 77 -15.24 2.90 -5.99
CA LEU A 77 -16.56 3.18 -6.56
C LEU A 77 -17.71 2.95 -5.58
N THR A 78 -17.61 1.91 -4.76
CA THR A 78 -18.61 1.60 -3.74
C THR A 78 -18.52 2.55 -2.56
N GLY A 79 -17.38 3.23 -2.43
CA GLY A 79 -17.18 4.32 -1.50
C GLY A 79 -17.29 3.84 -0.08
N GLU A 80 -16.16 3.51 0.53
CA GLU A 80 -15.96 3.92 1.92
C GLU A 80 -15.93 5.46 1.94
N LYS A 81 -17.11 6.08 1.76
CA LYS A 81 -17.43 7.33 2.45
C LYS A 81 -17.34 6.97 3.91
N GLU A 82 -16.17 7.20 4.51
CA GLU A 82 -16.09 7.32 5.96
C GLU A 82 -17.21 8.30 6.39
N ALA A 83 -18.18 7.76 7.12
CA ALA A 83 -19.20 8.52 7.83
C ALA A 83 -18.65 8.95 9.20
#